data_AF-A0AAD9TVG9-F1
#
_entry.id   AF-A0AAD9TVG9-F1
#
_cell.length_a   1.000
_cell.length_b   1.000
_cell.length_c   1.000
_cell.angle_alpha   90.00
_cell.angle_beta   90.00
_cell.angle_gamma   90.00
#
_symmetry.space_group_name_H-M   'P 1'
#
loop_
_entity.id
_entity.type
_entity.pdbx_description
1 polymer ?
#
loop_
_entity_poly.entity_id
_entity_poly.type
_entity_poly.pdbx_seq_one_letter_code
_entity_poly.pdbx_strand_id
1 'polypeptide(L)'
;MKALHVFGDSTVGSGNNNFLPSKSKANYPPFGVDLANGKPTGRFNNGRSEADLIVQVAGLPFPPPCLGLSKEEQKTLRTTELG
;
A
#
# COMPACT_ATOMS: atom_id res chain seq x y z
N MET A 1 -8.67 11.44 15.00
CA MET A 1 -7.53 11.12 14.12
C MET A 1 -8.01 11.05 12.68
N LYS A 2 -7.13 11.24 11.70
CA LYS A 2 -7.46 11.09 10.27
C LYS A 2 -6.99 9.72 9.79
N ALA A 3 -7.74 9.08 8.92
CA ALA A 3 -7.39 7.81 8.28
C ALA A 3 -7.82 7.84 6.80
N LEU A 4 -7.15 7.02 5.98
CA LEU A 4 -7.54 6.75 4.60
C LEU A 4 -7.67 5.25 4.42
N HIS A 5 -8.84 4.80 3.98
CA HIS A 5 -9.07 3.42 3.57
C HIS A 5 -9.03 3.36 2.04
N VAL A 6 -8.18 2.48 1.51
CA VAL A 6 -7.94 2.35 0.07
C VAL A 6 -8.48 1.01 -0.41
N PHE A 7 -9.46 1.05 -1.31
CA PHE A 7 -10.04 -0.09 -1.98
C PHE A 7 -9.90 0.09 -3.50
N GLY A 8 -9.62 -0.98 -4.23
CA GLY A 8 -9.45 -0.92 -5.67
C GLY A 8 -8.67 -2.11 -6.23
N ASP A 9 -7.98 -1.86 -7.35
CA ASP A 9 -7.19 -2.85 -8.08
C ASP A 9 -5.68 -2.54 -8.03
N SER A 10 -4.92 -2.97 -9.04
CA SER A 10 -3.48 -2.74 -9.14
C SER A 10 -3.09 -1.26 -9.18
N THR A 11 -3.96 -0.35 -9.64
CA THR A 11 -3.70 1.09 -9.74
C THR A 11 -3.42 1.75 -8.38
N VAL A 12 -4.03 1.22 -7.32
CA VAL A 12 -3.89 1.71 -5.93
C VAL A 12 -3.24 0.68 -5.01
N GLY A 13 -2.81 -0.47 -5.55
CA GLY A 13 -2.27 -1.58 -4.78
C GLY A 13 -0.90 -1.28 -4.14
N SER A 14 -0.78 -1.60 -2.84
CA SER A 14 0.44 -1.41 -2.03
C SER A 14 1.28 -2.67 -1.84
N GLY A 15 0.97 -3.76 -2.55
CA GLY A 15 1.76 -5.01 -2.51
C GLY A 15 1.07 -6.24 -1.92
N ASN A 16 -0.25 -6.23 -1.74
CA ASN A 16 -1.01 -7.38 -1.22
C ASN A 16 -0.75 -8.68 -2.01
N ASN A 17 -0.59 -8.59 -3.32
CA ASN A 17 -0.40 -9.76 -4.17
C ASN A 17 0.91 -10.53 -3.88
N ASN A 18 1.88 -9.90 -3.23
CA ASN A 18 3.11 -10.57 -2.82
C ASN A 18 2.87 -11.66 -1.77
N PHE A 19 1.74 -11.59 -1.06
CA PHE A 19 1.32 -12.52 0.01
C PHE A 19 0.29 -13.56 -0.47
N LEU A 20 -0.09 -13.53 -1.75
CA LEU A 20 -1.07 -14.44 -2.35
C LEU A 20 -0.37 -15.40 -3.33
N PRO A 21 -0.95 -16.58 -3.60
CA PRO A 21 -0.49 -17.49 -4.65
C PRO A 21 -0.86 -16.92 -6.04
N SER A 22 -0.25 -15.79 -6.41
CA SER A 22 -0.49 -15.07 -7.65
C SER A 22 0.79 -14.91 -8.46
N LYS A 23 0.65 -14.90 -9.79
CA LYS A 23 1.73 -14.52 -10.71
C LYS A 23 1.88 -12.99 -10.82
N SER A 24 0.82 -12.24 -10.50
CA SER A 24 0.81 -10.78 -10.58
C SER A 24 1.46 -10.18 -9.34
N LYS A 25 2.79 -10.16 -9.30
CA LYS A 25 3.59 -9.56 -8.23
C LYS A 25 4.31 -8.30 -8.72
N ALA A 26 4.64 -7.41 -7.80
CA ALA A 26 5.36 -6.16 -8.06
C ALA A 26 6.54 -5.97 -7.10
N ASN A 27 7.16 -7.08 -6.69
CA ASN A 27 8.32 -7.13 -5.80
C ASN A 27 9.65 -7.33 -6.55
N TYR A 28 9.71 -6.91 -7.81
CA TYR A 28 10.89 -6.96 -8.68
C TYR A 28 10.98 -5.70 -9.55
N PRO A 29 12.15 -5.36 -10.12
CA PRO A 29 12.29 -4.21 -11.03
C PRO A 29 11.37 -4.35 -12.26
N PRO A 30 10.82 -3.25 -12.82
CA PRO A 30 11.14 -1.85 -12.53
C PRO A 30 10.29 -1.20 -11.42
N PHE A 31 9.39 -1.96 -10.78
CA PHE A 31 8.45 -1.41 -9.81
C PHE A 31 9.17 -0.71 -8.65
N GLY A 32 8.76 0.52 -8.33
CA GLY A 32 9.36 1.34 -7.27
C GLY A 32 10.72 2.00 -7.57
N VAL A 33 11.26 1.91 -8.79
CA VAL A 33 12.58 2.50 -9.13
C VAL A 33 12.66 4.03 -8.95
N ASP A 34 11.55 4.74 -9.10
CA ASP A 34 11.48 6.21 -8.95
C ASP A 34 11.16 6.64 -7.50
N LEU A 35 11.00 5.69 -6.57
CA LEU A 35 10.83 5.97 -5.15
C LEU A 35 12.19 6.15 -4.45
N ALA A 36 12.19 6.78 -3.28
CA ALA A 36 13.40 7.25 -2.59
C ALA A 36 14.51 6.20 -2.36
N ASN A 37 14.17 4.92 -2.34
CA ASN A 37 15.11 3.82 -2.16
C ASN A 37 15.40 3.03 -3.46
N GLY A 38 14.72 3.34 -4.57
CA GLY A 38 14.81 2.62 -5.84
C GLY A 38 14.50 1.12 -5.73
N LYS A 39 13.81 0.69 -4.66
CA LYS A 39 13.54 -0.72 -4.38
C LYS A 39 12.09 -1.07 -4.73
N PRO A 40 11.82 -2.31 -5.16
CA PRO A 40 10.47 -2.80 -5.33
C PRO A 40 9.63 -2.67 -4.06
N THR A 41 8.53 -1.94 -4.16
CA THR A 41 7.63 -1.68 -3.03
C THR A 41 6.34 -2.50 -3.09
N GLY A 42 6.11 -3.29 -4.14
CA GLY A 42 4.83 -3.96 -4.36
C GLY A 42 3.76 -3.10 -5.06
N ARG A 43 4.08 -1.86 -5.45
CA ARG A 43 3.21 -1.00 -6.26
C ARG A 43 3.39 -1.36 -7.73
N PHE A 44 2.30 -1.42 -8.49
CA PHE A 44 2.35 -1.74 -9.92
C PHE A 44 2.76 -0.53 -10.80
N ASN A 45 3.70 0.28 -10.31
CA ASN A 45 4.27 1.42 -11.02
C ASN A 45 5.70 1.68 -10.52
N ASN A 46 6.41 2.59 -11.19
CA ASN A 46 7.78 2.95 -10.81
C ASN A 46 7.84 3.92 -9.61
N GLY A 47 6.74 4.65 -9.36
CA GLY A 47 6.72 5.77 -8.42
C GLY A 47 5.60 5.68 -7.40
N ARG A 48 4.91 6.80 -7.19
CA ARG A 48 3.77 6.93 -6.27
C ARG A 48 2.47 6.55 -6.97
N SER A 49 1.62 5.77 -6.30
CA SER A 49 0.23 5.57 -6.73
C SER A 49 -0.63 6.78 -6.41
N GLU A 50 -1.85 6.83 -6.96
CA GLU A 50 -2.83 7.87 -6.62
C GLU A 50 -3.11 7.93 -5.12
N ALA A 51 -3.22 6.76 -4.48
CA ALA A 51 -3.39 6.65 -3.03
C ALA A 51 -2.21 7.27 -2.25
N ASP A 52 -0.98 7.12 -2.74
CA ASP A 52 0.20 7.73 -2.12
C ASP A 52 0.18 9.25 -2.21
N LEU A 53 -0.29 9.80 -3.34
CA LEU A 53 -0.42 11.24 -3.52
C LEU A 53 -1.46 11.81 -2.57
N ILE A 54 -2.60 11.11 -2.40
CA ILE A 54 -3.66 11.52 -1.47
C ILE A 54 -3.16 11.54 -0.03
N VAL A 55 -2.51 10.47 0.45
CA VAL A 55 -2.00 10.44 1.82
C VAL A 55 -0.87 11.45 2.03
N GLN A 56 -0.05 11.73 1.02
CA GLN A 56 0.98 12.75 1.12
C GLN A 56 0.37 14.15 1.34
N VAL A 57 -0.68 14.50 0.60
CA VAL A 57 -1.41 15.76 0.78
C VAL A 57 -2.13 15.77 2.13
N ALA A 58 -2.67 14.63 2.57
CA ALA A 58 -3.35 14.49 3.85
C ALA A 58 -2.42 14.47 5.08
N GLY A 59 -1.09 14.37 4.88
CA GLY A 59 -0.12 14.22 5.96
C GLY A 59 -0.21 12.86 6.67
N LEU A 60 -0.62 11.82 5.95
CA LEU A 60 -0.77 10.44 6.45
C LEU A 60 0.38 9.56 5.93
N PRO A 61 0.73 8.47 6.65
CA PRO A 61 1.72 7.51 6.16
C PRO A 61 1.23 6.79 4.89
N PHE A 62 2.17 6.32 4.07
CA PHE A 62 1.83 5.49 2.91
C PHE A 62 1.12 4.20 3.32
N PRO A 63 0.09 3.78 2.58
CA PRO A 63 -0.64 2.57 2.91
C PRO A 63 0.29 1.34 2.79
N PRO A 64 0.41 0.52 3.84
CA PRO A 64 1.11 -0.75 3.77
C PRO A 64 0.30 -1.80 2.99
N PRO A 65 0.90 -2.92 2.56
CA PRO A 65 0.13 -4.08 2.13
C PRO A 65 -0.64 -4.65 3.32
N CYS A 66 -1.97 -4.72 3.25
CA CYS A 66 -2.80 -5.20 4.34
C CYS A 66 -2.47 -6.64 4.75
N LEU A 67 -2.09 -7.50 3.80
CA LEU A 67 -1.69 -8.88 4.05
C LEU A 67 -0.25 -9.02 4.58
N GLY A 68 0.54 -7.94 4.53
CA GLY A 68 1.90 -7.91 5.10
C GLY A 68 1.94 -7.51 6.57
N LEU A 69 0.79 -7.15 7.15
CA LEU A 69 0.66 -6.75 8.54
C LEU A 69 0.28 -7.93 9.43
N SER A 70 0.66 -7.86 10.70
CA SER A 70 0.18 -8.77 11.74
C SER A 70 -1.35 -8.65 11.92
N LYS A 71 -1.97 -9.68 12.51
CA LYS A 71 -3.41 -9.66 12.80
C LYS A 71 -3.81 -8.50 13.70
N GLU A 72 -2.96 -8.07 14.61
CA GLU A 72 -3.23 -6.93 15.50
C GLU A 72 -3.18 -5.60 14.74
N GLU A 73 -2.17 -5.41 13.90
CA GLU A 73 -2.07 -4.21 13.04
C GLU A 73 -3.25 -4.11 12.06
N GLN A 74 -3.72 -5.23 11.51
CA GLN A 74 -4.91 -5.26 10.66
C GLN A 74 -6.19 -4.84 11.40
N LYS A 75 -6.31 -5.10 12.70
CA LYS A 75 -7.46 -4.66 13.51
C LYS A 75 -7.44 -3.16 13.74
N THR A 76 -6.26 -2.58 13.96
CA THR A 76 -6.08 -1.13 14.10
C THR A 76 -6.45 -0.39 12.82
N LEU A 77 -6.20 -0.98 11.65
CA LEU A 77 -6.64 -0.43 10.36
C LEU A 77 -8.16 -0.57 10.12
N ARG A 78 -8.82 -1.52 10.78
CA ARG A 78 -10.25 -1.83 10.59
C ARG A 78 -11.19 -1.09 11.54
N THR A 79 -10.70 -0.39 12.56
CA THR A 79 -11.56 0.10 13.64
C THR A 79 -11.22 1.54 14.03
N THR A 80 -11.63 2.48 13.19
CA THR A 80 -11.95 3.85 13.63
C THR A 80 -13.46 4.08 13.51
N GLU A 81 -14.26 3.17 14.05
CA GLU A 81 -15.64 3.42 14.49
C GLU A 81 -15.89 2.61 15.76
N LEU A 82 -15.51 3.18 16.91
CA LEU A 82 -16.08 2.86 18.22
C LEU A 82 -16.11 4.19 18.99
N GLY A 83 -17.22 4.90 18.82
CA GLY A 83 -17.55 6.18 19.44
C GLY A 83 -18.90 6.64 18.93
#